data_AF-A0A947JFL8-F1
#
_entry.id   AF-A0A947JFL8-F1
#
_cell.length_a   1.000
_cell.length_b   1.000
_cell.length_c   1.000
_cell.angle_alpha   90.00
_cell.angle_beta   90.00
_cell.angle_gamma   90.00
#
_symmetry.space_group_name_H-M   'P 1'
#
loop_
_entity.id
_entity.type
_entity.pdbx_description
1 polymer ?
#
loop_
_entity_poly.entity_id
_entity_poly.type
_entity_poly.pdbx_seq_one_letter_code
_entity_poly.pdbx_strand_id
1 'polypeptide(L)'
;MNPSPDSKREFVRYSYDKPVSFKILISAKQNRSASKMVSGMSKNLSASGLLFKSDHLPEISSILELELDYRTTGICHEIEENALMINNKLIGKVVRIEEDEDGKYNIGVAFIKKTDQLPPDIEGMFK
;
A
#
# COMPACT_ATOMS: atom_id res chain seq x y z
N MET A 1 -13.28 18.03 -23.53
CA MET A 1 -12.24 16.98 -23.60
C MET A 1 -12.88 15.70 -23.12
N ASN A 2 -13.11 14.73 -24.01
CA ASN A 2 -13.66 13.43 -23.63
C ASN A 2 -12.53 12.55 -23.10
N PRO A 3 -12.72 11.83 -21.98
CA PRO A 3 -11.75 10.83 -21.54
C PRO A 3 -11.74 9.67 -22.54
N SER A 4 -10.55 9.32 -23.04
CA SER A 4 -10.33 8.18 -23.92
C SER A 4 -10.66 6.85 -23.22
N PRO A 5 -11.28 5.88 -23.92
CA PRO A 5 -11.80 4.62 -23.34
C PRO A 5 -10.72 3.61 -22.90
N ASP A 6 -9.44 3.96 -22.95
CA ASP A 6 -8.31 3.08 -22.60
C ASP A 6 -7.83 3.19 -21.14
N SER A 7 -8.49 3.98 -20.30
CA SER A 7 -8.13 4.01 -18.88
C SER A 7 -8.78 2.85 -18.13
N LYS A 8 -8.16 1.65 -18.18
CA LYS A 8 -8.49 0.50 -17.31
C LYS A 8 -8.28 0.76 -15.81
N ARG A 9 -8.00 2.01 -15.42
CA ARG A 9 -7.66 2.41 -14.05
C ARG A 9 -8.80 3.22 -13.50
N GLU A 10 -9.36 2.73 -12.39
CA GLU A 10 -10.49 3.36 -11.69
C GLU A 10 -10.11 4.68 -11.00
N PHE A 11 -8.82 4.94 -10.76
CA PHE A 11 -8.35 6.11 -10.01
C PHE A 11 -7.15 6.81 -10.65
N VAL A 12 -7.13 8.14 -10.55
CA VAL A 12 -6.00 8.99 -10.97
C VAL A 12 -4.80 8.73 -10.04
N ARG A 13 -3.60 8.63 -10.64
CA ARG A 13 -2.33 8.50 -9.91
C ARG A 13 -1.56 9.80 -9.99
N TYR A 14 -1.09 10.26 -8.85
CA TYR A 14 -0.21 11.41 -8.76
C TYR A 14 1.21 10.93 -8.48
N SER A 15 2.20 11.60 -9.08
CA SER A 15 3.59 11.42 -8.65
C SER A 15 3.70 11.82 -7.19
N TYR A 16 4.30 10.95 -6.39
CA TYR A 16 4.35 11.07 -4.96
C TYR A 16 5.69 10.51 -4.52
N ASP A 17 6.70 11.38 -4.56
CA ASP A 17 8.11 11.05 -4.29
C ASP A 17 8.46 11.37 -2.83
N LYS A 18 7.79 10.68 -1.91
CA LYS A 18 7.99 10.86 -0.47
C LYS A 18 8.48 9.57 0.22
N PRO A 19 9.17 9.68 1.36
CA PRO A 19 9.47 8.51 2.18
C PRO A 19 8.19 7.77 2.59
N VAL A 20 8.24 6.45 2.56
CA VAL A 20 7.22 5.57 3.13
C VAL A 20 7.90 4.58 4.07
N SER A 21 7.35 4.43 5.26
CA SER A 21 7.73 3.34 6.17
C SER A 21 6.67 2.25 6.08
N PHE A 22 7.09 0.99 6.09
CA PHE A 22 6.17 -0.14 6.05
C PHE A 22 6.61 -1.28 6.97
N LYS A 23 5.63 -2.07 7.39
CA LYS A 23 5.81 -3.26 8.21
C LYS A 23 4.95 -4.39 7.63
N ILE A 24 5.51 -5.60 7.55
CA ILE A 24 4.76 -6.78 7.12
C ILE A 24 3.95 -7.30 8.31
N LEU A 25 2.63 -7.13 8.25
CA LEU A 25 1.70 -7.64 9.26
C LEU A 25 1.47 -9.14 9.08
N ILE A 26 1.18 -9.57 7.86
CA ILE A 26 0.94 -10.97 7.51
C ILE A 26 1.79 -11.29 6.29
N SER A 27 2.65 -12.29 6.41
CA SER A 27 3.39 -12.85 5.28
C SER A 27 2.59 -13.97 4.63
N ALA A 28 2.65 -14.09 3.30
CA ALA A 28 1.85 -15.06 2.56
C ALA A 28 2.26 -16.52 2.87
N LYS A 29 3.54 -16.77 3.18
CA LYS A 29 4.05 -18.10 3.53
C LYS A 29 4.13 -18.39 5.02
N GLN A 30 4.13 -17.36 5.85
CA GLN A 30 4.25 -17.50 7.30
C GLN A 30 3.26 -16.56 7.96
N ASN A 31 2.30 -17.09 8.72
CA ASN A 31 1.40 -16.30 9.59
C ASN A 31 2.17 -15.70 10.79
N ARG A 32 3.35 -15.12 10.54
CA ARG A 32 4.21 -14.45 11.50
C ARG A 32 4.48 -13.05 10.99
N SER A 33 4.11 -12.05 11.79
CA SER A 33 4.46 -10.66 11.48
C SER A 33 5.98 -10.47 11.56
N ALA A 34 6.55 -9.81 10.55
CA ALA A 34 7.89 -9.28 10.68
C ALA A 34 7.81 -8.01 11.54
N SER A 35 8.51 -7.99 12.67
CA SER A 35 8.42 -6.91 13.66
C SER A 35 9.22 -5.65 13.28
N LYS A 36 10.04 -5.70 12.22
CA LYS A 36 10.91 -4.58 11.84
C LYS A 36 10.21 -3.64 10.86
N MET A 37 10.19 -2.36 11.20
CA MET A 37 9.79 -1.30 10.28
C MET A 37 10.90 -1.11 9.23
N VAL A 38 10.51 -1.04 7.96
CA VAL A 38 11.40 -0.87 6.81
C VAL A 38 11.03 0.40 6.08
N SER A 39 12.02 1.11 5.52
CA SER A 39 11.79 2.32 4.74
C SER A 39 11.87 2.04 3.23
N GLY A 40 11.14 2.85 2.48
CA GLY A 40 11.15 2.90 1.03
C GLY A 40 10.87 4.32 0.53
N MET A 41 10.92 4.49 -0.79
CA MET A 41 10.59 5.75 -1.45
C MET A 41 9.35 5.54 -2.33
N SER A 42 8.27 6.26 -2.05
CA SER A 42 7.10 6.23 -2.91
C SER A 42 7.40 6.82 -4.29
N LYS A 43 6.69 6.35 -5.31
CA LYS A 43 6.74 6.85 -6.69
C LYS A 43 5.38 7.44 -7.08
N ASN A 44 4.30 6.72 -6.78
CA ASN A 44 2.95 7.15 -7.14
C ASN A 44 1.94 6.76 -6.07
N LEU A 45 0.98 7.66 -5.83
CA LEU A 45 -0.14 7.44 -4.92
C LEU A 45 -1.47 7.66 -5.67
N SER A 46 -2.46 6.83 -5.34
CA SER A 46 -3.86 6.97 -5.76
C SER A 46 -4.77 6.65 -4.59
N ALA A 47 -6.06 6.95 -4.72
CA ALA A 47 -7.05 6.67 -3.67
C ALA A 47 -7.15 5.17 -3.30
N SER A 48 -6.72 4.27 -4.19
CA SER A 48 -6.81 2.82 -4.00
C SER A 48 -5.48 2.11 -3.85
N GLY A 49 -4.35 2.82 -3.88
CA GLY A 49 -3.06 2.14 -3.79
C GLY A 49 -1.84 3.03 -3.94
N LEU A 50 -0.70 2.41 -3.64
CA LEU A 50 0.62 3.01 -3.58
C LEU A 50 1.62 2.18 -4.41
N LEU A 51 2.51 2.87 -5.10
CA LEU A 51 3.73 2.29 -5.68
C LEU A 51 4.93 2.89 -4.97
N PHE A 52 5.83 2.04 -4.46
CA PHE A 52 7.08 2.49 -3.84
C PHE A 52 8.25 1.56 -4.18
N LYS A 53 9.46 2.08 -4.03
CA LYS A 53 10.73 1.38 -4.22
C LYS A 53 11.35 1.06 -2.87
N SER A 54 11.85 -0.17 -2.68
CA SER A 54 12.48 -0.62 -1.44
C SER A 54 13.58 -1.65 -1.71
N ASP A 55 14.55 -1.73 -0.80
CA ASP A 55 15.60 -2.76 -0.80
C ASP A 55 15.11 -4.06 -0.14
N HIS A 56 13.96 -4.01 0.54
CA HIS A 56 13.34 -5.16 1.17
C HIS A 56 12.20 -5.70 0.32
N LEU A 57 12.22 -7.01 0.09
CA LEU A 57 11.27 -7.73 -0.75
C LEU A 57 10.16 -8.40 0.11
N PRO A 58 8.96 -7.81 0.23
CA PRO A 58 7.81 -8.52 0.79
C PRO A 58 7.34 -9.60 -0.20
N GLU A 59 6.47 -10.51 0.25
CA GLU A 59 5.88 -11.50 -0.65
C GLU A 59 4.59 -10.95 -1.29
N ILE A 60 4.28 -11.37 -2.52
CA ILE A 60 2.97 -11.11 -3.13
C ILE A 60 1.88 -11.62 -2.20
N SER A 61 0.78 -10.87 -2.11
CA SER A 61 -0.34 -11.09 -1.19
C SER A 61 -0.05 -10.85 0.30
N SER A 62 1.18 -10.46 0.67
CA SER A 62 1.46 -10.04 2.05
C SER A 62 0.67 -8.78 2.39
N ILE A 63 0.28 -8.65 3.65
CA ILE A 63 -0.40 -7.47 4.18
C ILE A 63 0.61 -6.57 4.86
N LEU A 64 0.61 -5.31 4.46
CA LEU A 64 1.50 -4.28 4.93
C LEU A 64 0.72 -3.25 5.74
N GLU A 65 1.32 -2.82 6.84
CA GLU A 65 1.03 -1.56 7.50
C GLU A 65 1.95 -0.50 6.88
N LEU A 66 1.38 0.62 6.42
CA LEU A 66 2.06 1.70 5.73
C LEU A 66 1.93 3.01 6.52
N GLU A 67 3.04 3.70 6.67
CA GLU A 67 3.13 5.02 7.27
C GLU A 67 3.70 6.00 6.23
N LEU A 68 2.85 6.93 5.77
CA LEU A 68 3.16 7.93 4.78
C LEU A 68 2.34 9.22 5.00
N ASP A 69 2.90 10.37 4.61
CA ASP A 69 2.26 11.68 4.71
C ASP A 69 1.32 12.01 3.53
N TYR A 70 0.23 11.25 3.41
CA TYR A 70 -0.75 11.39 2.33
C TYR A 70 -1.68 12.61 2.50
N ARG A 71 -1.73 13.23 3.69
CA ARG A 71 -2.66 14.33 4.03
C ARG A 71 -2.45 15.61 3.25
N THR A 72 -1.28 15.76 2.65
CA THR A 72 -0.93 16.88 1.78
C THR A 72 -1.36 16.66 0.33
N THR A 73 -2.00 15.53 0.02
CA THR A 73 -2.45 15.19 -1.33
C THR A 73 -3.94 15.45 -1.49
N GLY A 74 -4.36 15.87 -2.69
CA GLY A 74 -5.77 16.15 -2.99
C GLY A 74 -6.71 14.93 -2.97
N ILE A 75 -6.16 13.73 -2.73
CA ILE A 75 -6.88 12.46 -2.61
C ILE A 75 -6.95 11.94 -1.18
N CYS A 76 -6.52 12.74 -0.18
CA CYS A 76 -6.52 12.29 1.21
C CYS A 76 -7.92 11.90 1.68
N HIS A 77 -8.94 12.65 1.26
CA HIS A 77 -10.31 12.40 1.68
C HIS A 77 -10.83 11.05 1.18
N GLU A 78 -10.61 10.74 -0.11
CA GLU A 78 -11.00 9.45 -0.69
C GLU A 78 -10.28 8.27 -0.03
N ILE A 79 -8.99 8.44 0.31
CA ILE A 79 -8.22 7.45 1.07
C ILE A 79 -8.82 7.26 2.46
N GLU A 80 -9.06 8.34 3.20
CA GLU A 80 -9.59 8.26 4.56
C GLU A 80 -11.00 7.67 4.62
N GLU A 81 -11.82 7.91 3.60
CA GLU A 81 -13.17 7.37 3.50
C GLU A 81 -13.17 5.87 3.22
N ASN A 82 -12.35 5.42 2.26
CA ASN A 82 -12.45 4.07 1.71
C ASN A 82 -11.42 3.09 2.27
N ALA A 83 -10.19 3.56 2.49
CA ALA A 83 -9.09 2.69 2.92
C ALA A 83 -9.21 2.34 4.41
N LEU A 84 -8.83 1.11 4.72
CA LEU A 84 -8.68 0.64 6.07
C LEU A 84 -7.45 1.30 6.71
N MET A 85 -7.66 1.92 7.88
CA MET A 85 -6.61 2.53 8.66
C MET A 85 -6.62 2.01 10.10
N ILE A 86 -5.45 1.72 10.65
CA ILE A 86 -5.25 1.28 12.02
C ILE A 86 -4.20 2.20 12.66
N ASN A 87 -4.52 2.84 13.79
CA ASN A 87 -3.62 3.77 14.47
C ASN A 87 -3.00 4.82 13.54
N ASN A 88 -3.81 5.40 12.64
CA ASN A 88 -3.40 6.38 11.62
C ASN A 88 -2.40 5.85 10.57
N LYS A 89 -2.31 4.53 10.41
CA LYS A 89 -1.51 3.86 9.38
C LYS A 89 -2.40 3.16 8.37
N LEU A 90 -2.02 3.20 7.10
CA LEU A 90 -2.78 2.61 6.01
C LEU A 90 -2.49 1.11 5.89
N ILE A 91 -3.53 0.31 5.69
CA ILE A 91 -3.37 -1.13 5.48
C ILE A 91 -3.51 -1.44 3.99
N GLY A 92 -2.56 -2.21 3.47
CA GLY A 92 -2.53 -2.56 2.06
C GLY A 92 -2.01 -3.96 1.79
N LYS A 93 -2.44 -4.53 0.67
CA LYS A 93 -1.99 -5.84 0.18
C LYS A 93 -1.00 -5.66 -0.97
N VAL A 94 0.11 -6.39 -0.92
CA VAL A 94 1.06 -6.46 -2.05
C VAL A 94 0.39 -7.17 -3.22
N VAL A 95 0.23 -6.47 -4.35
CA VAL A 95 -0.42 -7.01 -5.56
C VAL A 95 0.54 -7.26 -6.70
N ARG A 96 1.71 -6.61 -6.70
CA ARG A 96 2.76 -6.82 -7.68
C ARG A 96 4.12 -6.43 -7.14
N ILE A 97 5.15 -7.05 -7.69
CA ILE A 97 6.54 -6.72 -7.43
C ILE A 97 7.29 -6.82 -8.75
N GLU A 98 8.07 -5.79 -9.05
CA GLU A 98 8.93 -5.72 -10.23
C GLU A 98 10.36 -5.41 -9.77
N GLU A 99 11.34 -6.18 -10.21
CA GLU A 99 12.75 -5.90 -9.94
C GLU A 99 13.19 -4.70 -10.80
N ASP A 100 13.95 -3.79 -10.19
CA ASP A 100 14.55 -2.63 -10.83
C ASP A 100 16.03 -2.90 -11.13
N GLU A 101 16.60 -2.22 -12.12
CA GLU A 101 17.97 -2.48 -12.60
C GLU A 101 19.04 -2.26 -11.51
N ASP A 102 18.72 -1.46 -10.48
CA ASP A 102 19.61 -1.15 -9.35
C ASP A 102 19.61 -2.25 -8.25
N GLY A 103 18.97 -3.40 -8.47
CA GLY A 103 18.80 -4.44 -7.45
C GLY A 103 17.81 -4.07 -6.34
N LYS A 104 16.94 -3.10 -6.61
CA LYS A 104 15.85 -2.64 -5.73
C LYS A 104 14.51 -3.13 -6.27
N TYR A 105 13.46 -3.12 -5.47
CA TYR A 105 12.15 -3.63 -5.88
C TYR A 105 11.10 -2.52 -5.95
N ASN A 106 10.36 -2.49 -7.06
CA ASN A 106 9.14 -1.71 -7.22
C ASN A 106 7.96 -2.52 -6.70
N ILE A 107 7.39 -2.09 -5.58
CA ILE A 107 6.33 -2.80 -4.85
C ILE A 107 5.02 -2.04 -5.06
N GLY A 108 4.05 -2.72 -5.69
CA GLY A 108 2.70 -2.21 -5.86
C GLY A 108 1.78 -2.74 -4.76
N VAL A 109 1.15 -1.81 -4.04
CA VAL A 109 0.21 -2.11 -2.95
C VAL A 109 -1.17 -1.58 -3.29
N ALA A 110 -2.18 -2.42 -3.13
CA ALA A 110 -3.59 -2.01 -3.14
C ALA A 110 -4.05 -1.79 -1.70
N PHE A 111 -4.69 -0.66 -1.43
CA PHE A 111 -5.27 -0.40 -0.11
C PHE A 111 -6.44 -1.33 0.13
N ILE A 112 -6.48 -1.94 1.32
CA ILE A 112 -7.62 -2.74 1.75
C ILE A 112 -8.76 -1.77 2.05
N LYS A 113 -9.97 -2.04 1.55
CA LYS A 113 -11.12 -1.19 1.85
C LYS A 113 -11.72 -1.54 3.20
N LYS A 114 -12.38 -0.58 3.84
CA LYS A 114 -13.14 -0.83 5.09
C LYS A 114 -14.24 -1.87 4.93
N THR A 115 -14.75 -2.06 3.72
CA THR A 115 -15.79 -3.03 3.37
C THR A 115 -15.27 -4.41 3.03
N ASP A 116 -13.95 -4.58 2.87
CA ASP A 116 -13.38 -5.86 2.49
C ASP A 116 -13.42 -6.83 3.67
N GLN A 117 -13.70 -8.10 3.40
CA GLN A 117 -13.56 -9.15 4.42
C GLN A 117 -12.08 -9.30 4.76
N LEU A 118 -11.75 -9.03 6.01
CA LEU A 118 -10.38 -9.11 6.49
C LEU A 118 -10.03 -10.55 6.84
N PRO A 119 -8.78 -10.98 6.64
CA PRO A 119 -8.28 -12.19 7.27
C PRO A 119 -8.54 -12.14 8.78
N PRO A 120 -8.96 -13.24 9.42
CA PRO A 120 -9.22 -13.29 10.88
C PRO A 120 -8.03 -12.80 11.72
N ASP A 121 -6.81 -13.01 11.21
CA ASP A 121 -5.56 -12.58 11.85
C ASP A 121 -5.42 -11.05 11.90
N ILE A 122 -6.01 -10.31 10.95
CA ILE A 122 -6.10 -8.84 11.03
C ILE A 122 -7.26 -8.44 11.95
N GLU A 123 -8.40 -9.13 11.89
CA GLU A 123 -9.56 -8.84 12.76
C GLU A 123 -9.19 -8.85 14.26
N GLY A 124 -8.25 -9.72 14.66
CA GLY A 124 -7.72 -9.76 16.02
C GLY A 124 -6.90 -8.53 16.43
N MET A 125 -6.40 -7.73 15.49
CA MET A 125 -5.62 -6.51 15.75
C MET A 125 -6.49 -5.28 16.06
N PHE A 126 -7.81 -5.37 15.90
CA PHE A 126 -8.76 -4.26 16.16
C PHE A 126 -9.41 -4.29 17.54
N LYS A 127 -9.08 -5.26 18.40
CA LYS A 127 -9.63 -5.40 19.76
C LYS A 127 -8.75 -4.75 20.83
#